data_AF-A0A946X369-F1
#
_entry.id   AF-A0A946X369-F1
#
_cell.length_a   1.000
_cell.length_b   1.000
_cell.length_c   1.000
_cell.angle_alpha   90.00
_cell.angle_beta   90.00
_cell.angle_gamma   90.00
#
_symmetry.space_group_name_H-M   'P 1'
#
loop_
_entity.id
_entity.type
_entity.pdbx_description
1 polymer ?
#
loop_
_entity_poly.entity_id
_entity_poly.type
_entity_poly.pdbx_seq_one_letter_code
_entity_poly.pdbx_strand_id
1 'polypeptide(L)'
;MDIIPRLSAIGLTLGLVVGGSIGCADRVDEIDEVDIAPQLVTAGEALANAERLMEQAGVAIDFDDASQLENLQENLPNPNELKDPAVQENIEGAIGSLNEVFDVMGTTLPAEELVPFGAPAQGNLPQVSLSTSDEAMILVHLAYLTSLDAVSMLAQVGGDLFQIEYPASFDTGEVYEFVLNLDTSSMDPDEILARFGDEQRQAMLDAVMILTGGVVSAAGRRPDVDGNLHRRSGLFYLNLAAERIAENSAEVEDAIGELRDTVNKNLSLEILQELGAWGFTIESLPADLVNLVDGV
;
A
#
# COMPACT_ATOMS: atom_id res chain seq x y z
N MET A 1 12.04 5.89 20.63
CA MET A 1 13.33 5.46 21.22
C MET A 1 13.87 4.51 20.17
N ASP A 2 14.51 5.12 19.17
CA ASP A 2 14.51 4.63 17.79
C ASP A 2 15.85 4.00 17.49
N ILE A 3 15.83 2.76 17.02
CA ILE A 3 17.04 2.05 16.59
C ILE A 3 16.70 1.18 15.37
N ILE A 4 16.22 1.81 14.29
CA ILE A 4 16.89 1.53 13.03
C ILE A 4 18.12 2.45 13.01
N PRO A 5 19.35 1.92 13.01
CA PRO A 5 20.53 2.75 12.86
C PRO A 5 20.51 3.38 11.46
N ARG A 6 20.02 4.63 11.38
CA ARG A 6 20.21 5.60 10.29
C ARG A 6 20.45 4.97 8.90
N LEU A 7 19.38 4.69 8.15
CA LEU A 7 19.45 4.21 6.77
C LEU A 7 20.10 5.24 5.81
N SER A 8 20.21 6.51 6.19
CA SER A 8 21.01 7.51 5.47
C SER A 8 22.55 7.30 5.53
N ALA A 9 23.04 6.23 6.18
CA ALA A 9 24.47 5.92 6.30
C ALA A 9 24.92 4.65 5.57
N ILE A 10 24.01 3.89 4.94
CA ILE A 10 24.36 2.70 4.15
C ILE A 10 24.63 3.08 2.67
N GLY A 11 24.13 4.23 2.22
CA GLY A 11 24.64 4.93 1.04
C GLY A 11 25.80 5.87 1.41
N LEU A 12 27.02 5.59 0.93
CA LEU A 12 28.23 6.45 0.96
C LEU A 12 29.04 6.58 2.28
N THR A 13 29.71 5.50 2.73
CA THR A 13 31.08 5.63 3.30
C THR A 13 31.93 4.39 3.03
N LEU A 14 32.22 4.13 1.75
CA LEU A 14 33.32 3.24 1.32
C LEU A 14 34.60 4.02 1.01
N GLY A 15 34.82 5.18 1.66
CA GLY A 15 35.90 6.10 1.34
C GLY A 15 36.58 6.70 2.58
N LEU A 16 37.83 6.29 2.79
CA LEU A 16 38.93 7.02 3.44
C LEU A 16 38.57 7.99 4.59
N VAL A 17 38.95 7.62 5.82
CA VAL A 17 39.52 8.60 6.76
C VAL A 17 41.00 8.27 6.96
N VAL A 18 41.80 8.89 6.10
CA VAL A 18 43.24 9.11 6.28
C VAL A 18 43.45 9.95 7.53
N GLY A 19 44.48 9.59 8.29
CA GLY A 19 44.77 10.11 9.62
C GLY A 19 44.98 11.62 9.75
N GLY A 20 44.76 12.07 10.99
CA GLY A 20 45.04 13.42 11.47
C GLY A 20 45.04 13.42 13.00
N SER A 21 46.17 13.00 13.58
CA SER A 21 46.52 13.06 15.00
C SER A 21 46.37 14.47 15.61
N ILE A 22 45.80 14.56 16.82
CA ILE A 22 46.40 15.13 18.06
C ILE A 22 45.37 14.97 19.19
N GLY A 23 45.73 14.20 20.23
CA GLY A 23 44.95 14.12 21.47
C GLY A 23 45.20 12.82 22.22
N CYS A 24 46.29 12.74 22.99
CA CYS A 24 46.59 11.62 23.86
C CYS A 24 45.57 11.52 25.01
N ALA A 25 44.75 10.48 25.02
CA ALA A 25 44.16 9.87 26.21
C ALA A 25 43.95 8.38 25.92
N ASP A 26 44.13 7.56 26.94
CA ASP A 26 44.36 6.11 26.85
C ASP A 26 43.45 5.35 25.89
N ARG A 27 44.12 4.46 25.16
CA ARG A 27 43.61 3.59 24.11
C ARG A 27 42.83 2.43 24.75
N VAL A 28 41.50 2.47 24.64
CA VAL A 28 40.65 1.28 24.62
C VAL A 28 40.15 1.17 23.18
N ASP A 29 41.00 0.65 22.28
CA ASP A 29 40.59 0.21 20.95
C ASP A 29 39.92 -1.18 21.10
N GLU A 30 38.74 -1.20 21.70
CA GLU A 30 37.71 -2.17 21.35
C GLU A 30 36.62 -1.33 20.69
N ILE A 31 36.76 -1.14 19.38
CA ILE A 31 35.58 -0.88 18.57
C ILE A 31 34.83 -2.21 18.68
N ASP A 32 33.86 -2.29 19.59
CA ASP A 32 32.91 -3.41 19.60
C ASP A 32 32.38 -3.51 18.18
N GLU A 33 32.79 -4.57 17.48
CA GLU A 33 32.26 -4.92 16.18
C GLU A 33 30.76 -5.12 16.42
N VAL A 34 29.95 -4.17 15.98
CA VAL A 34 28.49 -4.22 16.18
C VAL A 34 28.03 -5.44 15.41
N ASP A 35 27.75 -6.53 16.11
CA ASP A 35 27.21 -7.75 15.53
C ASP A 35 25.75 -7.48 15.14
N ILE A 36 25.57 -7.01 13.91
CA ILE A 36 24.25 -6.80 13.32
C ILE A 36 23.74 -8.16 12.88
N ALA A 37 22.60 -8.57 13.42
CA ALA A 37 21.95 -9.82 13.04
C ALA A 37 21.79 -9.89 11.50
N PRO A 38 22.17 -11.00 10.83
CA PRO A 38 22.08 -11.13 9.37
C PRO A 38 20.68 -10.83 8.82
N GLN A 39 19.63 -11.13 9.58
CA GLN A 39 18.24 -10.82 9.23
C GLN A 39 18.00 -9.32 9.06
N LEU A 40 18.59 -8.47 9.90
CA LEU A 40 18.48 -7.02 9.79
C LEU A 40 19.19 -6.48 8.55
N VAL A 41 20.30 -7.12 8.16
CA VAL A 41 21.02 -6.76 6.92
C VAL A 41 20.15 -7.07 5.71
N THR A 42 19.61 -8.29 5.62
CA THR A 42 18.75 -8.68 4.49
C THR A 42 17.44 -7.88 4.46
N ALA A 43 16.82 -7.62 5.61
CA ALA A 43 15.64 -6.75 5.70
C ALA A 43 15.96 -5.32 5.23
N GLY A 44 17.12 -4.78 5.60
CA GLY A 44 17.58 -3.47 5.13
C GLY A 44 17.87 -3.43 3.62
N GLU A 45 18.45 -4.49 3.05
CA GLU A 45 18.65 -4.61 1.61
C GLU A 45 17.32 -4.67 0.83
N ALA A 46 16.34 -5.40 1.35
CA ALA A 46 15.01 -5.48 0.77
C ALA A 46 14.28 -4.12 0.82
N LEU A 47 14.36 -3.41 1.95
CA LEU A 47 13.80 -2.06 2.09
C LEU A 47 14.46 -1.06 1.11
N ALA A 48 15.80 -1.05 1.03
CA ALA A 48 16.51 -0.19 0.09
C ALA A 48 16.18 -0.52 -1.38
N ASN A 49 15.90 -1.79 -1.68
CA ASN A 49 15.44 -2.18 -3.01
C ASN A 49 14.03 -1.69 -3.31
N ALA A 50 13.11 -1.74 -2.33
CA ALA A 50 11.78 -1.14 -2.44
C ALA A 50 11.88 0.36 -2.73
N GLU A 51 12.65 1.12 -1.94
CA GLU A 51 12.85 2.57 -2.16
C GLU A 51 13.36 2.87 -3.57
N ARG A 52 14.40 2.15 -4.02
CA ARG A 52 14.95 2.29 -5.37
C ARG A 52 13.91 2.05 -6.47
N LEU A 53 13.03 1.06 -6.27
CA LEU A 53 11.98 0.73 -7.24
C LEU A 53 10.87 1.80 -7.23
N MET A 54 10.51 2.32 -6.06
CA MET A 54 9.58 3.45 -5.93
C MET A 54 10.11 4.71 -6.62
N GLU A 55 11.41 5.01 -6.48
CA GLU A 55 12.06 6.11 -7.21
C GLU A 55 12.00 5.91 -8.73
N GLN A 56 12.21 4.68 -9.21
CA GLN A 56 12.15 4.34 -10.63
C GLN A 56 10.73 4.44 -11.20
N ALA A 57 9.74 4.09 -10.39
CA ALA A 57 8.33 4.29 -10.70
C ALA A 57 7.88 5.76 -10.62
N GLY A 58 8.67 6.64 -10.01
CA GLY A 58 8.31 8.04 -9.79
C GLY A 58 7.27 8.24 -8.69
N VAL A 59 7.17 7.29 -7.75
CA VAL A 59 6.14 7.26 -6.69
C VAL A 59 6.74 7.28 -5.29
N ALA A 60 8.04 7.58 -5.18
CA ALA A 60 8.78 7.59 -3.93
C ALA A 60 8.15 8.55 -2.91
N ILE A 61 7.84 8.00 -1.73
CA ILE A 61 7.51 8.72 -0.50
C ILE A 61 8.53 8.31 0.56
N ASP A 62 8.88 9.24 1.44
CA ASP A 62 9.89 9.00 2.47
C ASP A 62 9.30 8.17 3.61
N PHE A 63 9.93 7.02 3.90
CA PHE A 63 9.56 6.13 5.00
C PHE A 63 9.75 6.76 6.39
N ASP A 64 10.60 7.79 6.51
CA ASP A 64 10.93 8.45 7.77
C ASP A 64 10.09 9.71 8.04
N ASP A 65 9.29 10.16 7.07
CA ASP A 65 8.55 11.43 7.16
C ASP A 65 7.03 11.22 7.15
N ALA A 66 6.47 11.00 8.35
CA ALA A 66 5.03 10.87 8.55
C ALA A 66 4.23 12.09 8.06
N SER A 67 4.83 13.28 7.94
CA SER A 67 4.14 14.47 7.42
C SER A 67 3.84 14.37 5.92
N GLN A 68 4.53 13.50 5.18
CA GLN A 68 4.20 13.19 3.79
C GLN A 68 2.91 12.36 3.68
N LEU A 69 2.53 11.64 4.75
CA LEU A 69 1.26 10.93 4.82
C LEU A 69 0.08 11.88 5.11
N GLU A 70 0.31 12.94 5.88
CA GLU A 70 -0.70 13.98 6.15
C GLU A 70 -1.13 14.73 4.88
N ASN A 71 -0.25 14.82 3.88
CA ASN A 71 -0.53 15.46 2.59
C ASN A 71 -0.47 14.47 1.42
N LEU A 72 -1.02 13.26 1.63
CA LEU A 72 -0.98 12.19 0.63
C LEU A 72 -1.54 12.61 -0.74
N GLN A 73 -2.50 13.53 -0.78
CA GLN A 73 -3.02 14.13 -2.02
C GLN A 73 -1.95 14.86 -2.84
N GLU A 74 -0.99 15.53 -2.19
CA GLU A 74 0.09 16.25 -2.87
C GLU A 74 1.19 15.29 -3.36
N ASN A 75 1.27 14.11 -2.77
CA ASN A 75 2.31 13.10 -3.05
C ASN A 75 1.85 12.00 -4.00
N LEU A 76 0.54 11.89 -4.26
CA LEU A 76 0.01 10.87 -5.14
C LEU A 76 0.28 11.21 -6.61
N PRO A 77 0.82 10.27 -7.40
CA PRO A 77 1.16 10.49 -8.81
C PRO A 77 -0.10 10.65 -9.65
N ASN A 78 0.04 11.30 -10.82
CA ASN A 78 -1.07 11.43 -11.74
C ASN A 78 -1.41 10.03 -12.31
N PRO A 79 -2.69 9.62 -12.38
CA PRO A 79 -3.03 8.31 -12.93
C PRO A 79 -2.50 8.05 -14.35
N ASN A 80 -2.29 9.11 -15.14
CA ASN A 80 -1.68 8.99 -16.47
C ASN A 80 -0.18 8.65 -16.43
N GLU A 81 0.53 9.04 -15.37
CA GLU A 81 1.94 8.71 -15.17
C GLU A 81 2.12 7.24 -14.77
N LEU A 82 1.07 6.62 -14.23
CA LEU A 82 1.04 5.20 -13.86
C LEU A 82 0.74 4.26 -15.03
N LYS A 83 0.37 4.78 -16.21
CA LYS A 83 -0.03 3.97 -17.38
C LYS A 83 1.09 3.16 -18.03
N ASP A 84 2.35 3.47 -17.73
CA ASP A 84 3.47 2.74 -18.31
C ASP A 84 3.62 1.36 -17.63
N PRO A 85 3.59 0.24 -18.36
CA PRO A 85 3.82 -1.08 -17.77
C PRO A 85 5.13 -1.19 -16.98
N ALA A 86 6.17 -0.42 -17.35
CA ALA A 86 7.42 -0.38 -16.60
C ALA A 86 7.26 0.30 -15.22
N VAL A 87 6.32 1.25 -15.09
CA VAL A 87 5.98 1.84 -13.79
C VAL A 87 5.26 0.80 -12.94
N GLN A 88 4.31 0.04 -13.51
CA GLN A 88 3.65 -1.05 -12.80
C GLN A 88 4.64 -2.12 -12.31
N GLU A 89 5.54 -2.59 -13.18
CA GLU A 89 6.55 -3.60 -12.83
C GLU A 89 7.44 -3.15 -11.65
N ASN A 90 7.78 -1.86 -11.60
CA ASN A 90 8.54 -1.29 -10.48
C ASN A 90 7.70 -1.21 -9.19
N ILE A 91 6.41 -0.87 -9.27
CA ILE A 91 5.48 -0.87 -8.12
C ILE A 91 5.34 -2.29 -7.56
N GLU A 92 5.05 -3.28 -8.42
CA GLU A 92 4.96 -4.69 -8.04
C GLU A 92 6.28 -5.19 -7.42
N GLY A 93 7.42 -4.84 -8.01
CA GLY A 93 8.73 -5.16 -7.46
C GLY A 93 8.97 -4.55 -6.06
N ALA A 94 8.49 -3.33 -5.82
CA ALA A 94 8.57 -2.68 -4.51
C ALA A 94 7.68 -3.40 -3.48
N ILE A 95 6.45 -3.77 -3.84
CA ILE A 95 5.55 -4.59 -3.00
C ILE A 95 6.24 -5.92 -2.64
N GLY A 96 6.81 -6.60 -3.64
CA GLY A 96 7.56 -7.85 -3.43
C GLY A 96 8.73 -7.70 -2.46
N SER A 97 9.47 -6.60 -2.55
CA SER A 97 10.60 -6.31 -1.67
C SER A 97 10.15 -6.00 -0.23
N LEU A 98 9.04 -5.28 -0.05
CA LEU A 98 8.46 -5.04 1.28
C LEU A 98 7.90 -6.32 1.91
N ASN A 99 7.33 -7.21 1.11
CA ASN A 99 6.91 -8.54 1.58
C ASN A 99 8.10 -9.38 2.06
N GLU A 100 9.26 -9.28 1.39
CA GLU A 100 10.50 -9.96 1.80
C GLU A 100 10.98 -9.48 3.18
N VAL A 101 10.80 -8.19 3.52
CA VAL A 101 11.12 -7.68 4.87
C VAL A 101 10.35 -8.46 5.94
N PHE A 102 9.04 -8.68 5.75
CA PHE A 102 8.23 -9.47 6.68
C PHE A 102 8.70 -10.93 6.78
N ASP A 103 9.05 -11.55 5.65
CA ASP A 103 9.50 -12.95 5.59
C ASP A 103 10.82 -13.14 6.35
N VAL A 104 11.78 -12.25 6.11
CA VAL A 104 13.11 -12.27 6.75
C VAL A 104 13.01 -12.01 8.25
N MET A 105 12.14 -11.09 8.64
CA MET A 105 11.89 -10.74 10.04
C MET A 105 10.99 -11.77 10.74
N GLY A 106 10.53 -12.81 10.05
CA GLY A 106 9.68 -13.86 10.60
C GLY A 106 8.33 -13.35 11.11
N THR A 107 7.90 -12.18 10.63
CA THR A 107 6.66 -11.53 11.05
C THR A 107 5.55 -12.01 10.14
N THR A 108 4.58 -12.75 10.71
CA THR A 108 3.46 -13.28 9.94
C THR A 108 2.31 -12.29 9.98
N LEU A 109 1.97 -11.72 8.82
CA LEU A 109 0.75 -10.93 8.67
C LEU A 109 -0.46 -11.81 8.97
N PRO A 110 -1.39 -11.38 9.83
CA PRO A 110 -2.55 -12.18 10.18
C PRO A 110 -3.43 -12.39 8.93
N ALA A 111 -4.18 -13.49 8.87
CA ALA A 111 -5.03 -13.79 7.71
C ALA A 111 -6.10 -12.70 7.54
N GLU A 112 -6.36 -12.24 6.32
CA GLU A 112 -7.47 -11.33 6.04
C GLU A 112 -8.79 -12.07 6.28
N GLU A 113 -9.37 -11.91 7.47
CA GLU A 113 -10.67 -12.46 7.81
C GLU A 113 -11.77 -11.51 7.30
N LEU A 114 -12.78 -12.08 6.63
CA LEU A 114 -13.97 -11.35 6.16
C LEU A 114 -14.91 -10.91 7.31
N VAL A 115 -14.44 -10.93 8.56
CA VAL A 115 -15.16 -10.62 9.81
C VAL A 115 -14.19 -9.98 10.80
N PRO A 116 -14.66 -9.09 11.70
CA PRO A 116 -13.87 -7.98 12.22
C PRO A 116 -12.61 -8.47 12.91
N PHE A 117 -11.51 -7.80 12.55
CA PHE A 117 -10.20 -8.14 13.02
C PHE A 117 -10.09 -7.93 14.53
N GLY A 118 -9.83 -9.03 15.24
CA GLY A 118 -9.25 -8.98 16.58
C GLY A 118 -7.75 -9.08 16.43
N ALA A 119 -7.02 -8.21 17.12
CA ALA A 119 -5.55 -8.21 17.20
C ALA A 119 -4.95 -9.63 17.20
N PRO A 120 -3.94 -9.92 16.38
CA PRO A 120 -3.33 -11.25 16.39
C PRO A 120 -2.78 -11.55 17.78
N ALA A 121 -3.04 -12.77 18.27
CA ALA A 121 -2.29 -13.32 19.38
C ALA A 121 -0.82 -13.35 18.96
N GLN A 122 0.04 -12.63 19.69
CA GLN A 122 1.49 -12.68 19.49
C GLN A 122 1.94 -14.15 19.47
N GLY A 123 2.24 -14.65 18.27
CA GLY A 123 2.94 -15.91 18.10
C GLY A 123 4.35 -15.81 18.70
N ASN A 124 5.08 -16.92 18.72
CA ASN A 124 6.46 -16.92 19.21
C ASN A 124 7.26 -15.80 18.55
N LEU A 125 7.62 -14.78 19.35
CA LEU A 125 8.38 -13.63 18.88
C LEU A 125 9.72 -14.13 18.30
N PRO A 126 10.08 -13.73 17.07
CA PRO A 126 11.39 -14.04 16.51
C PRO A 126 12.50 -13.44 17.38
N GLN A 127 13.73 -13.98 17.28
CA GLN A 127 14.89 -13.47 18.04
C GLN A 127 15.20 -12.00 17.76
N VAL A 128 14.78 -11.50 16.59
CA VAL A 128 14.82 -10.11 16.17
C VAL A 128 13.47 -9.82 15.52
N SER A 129 12.80 -8.76 15.94
CA SER A 129 11.52 -8.30 15.38
C SER A 129 11.66 -6.86 14.91
N LEU A 130 10.82 -6.45 13.96
CA LEU A 130 10.62 -5.04 13.66
C LEU A 130 10.12 -4.32 14.92
N SER A 131 10.46 -3.03 15.06
CA SER A 131 9.74 -2.20 16.03
C SER A 131 8.32 -2.01 15.53
N THR A 132 7.37 -1.77 16.44
CA THR A 132 5.97 -1.50 16.07
C THR A 132 5.84 -0.31 15.12
N SER A 133 6.72 0.69 15.24
CA SER A 133 6.75 1.85 14.35
C SER A 133 7.22 1.47 12.94
N ASP A 134 8.30 0.69 12.84
CA ASP A 134 8.83 0.25 11.53
C ASP A 134 7.84 -0.67 10.82
N GLU A 135 7.22 -1.60 11.56
CA GLU A 135 6.15 -2.47 11.05
C GLU A 135 5.01 -1.63 10.48
N ALA A 136 4.54 -0.62 11.23
CA ALA A 136 3.43 0.21 10.79
C ALA A 136 3.78 1.08 9.58
N MET A 137 4.98 1.64 9.49
CA MET A 137 5.42 2.39 8.30
C MET A 137 5.50 1.49 7.07
N ILE A 138 6.04 0.27 7.19
CA ILE A 138 6.05 -0.70 6.08
C ILE A 138 4.61 -1.05 5.66
N LEU A 139 3.69 -1.21 6.60
CA LEU A 139 2.27 -1.46 6.29
C LEU A 139 1.64 -0.28 5.53
N VAL A 140 1.91 0.96 5.92
CA VAL A 140 1.43 2.14 5.18
C VAL A 140 1.98 2.14 3.75
N HIS A 141 3.26 1.81 3.56
CA HIS A 141 3.85 1.76 2.22
C HIS A 141 3.29 0.63 1.37
N LEU A 142 3.03 -0.54 1.97
CA LEU A 142 2.32 -1.62 1.29
C LEU A 142 0.92 -1.17 0.88
N ALA A 143 0.17 -0.47 1.73
CA ALA A 143 -1.14 0.08 1.37
C ALA A 143 -1.06 1.07 0.20
N TYR A 144 -0.11 2.00 0.27
CA TYR A 144 0.14 3.00 -0.75
C TYR A 144 0.47 2.35 -2.11
N LEU A 145 1.47 1.47 -2.15
CA LEU A 145 1.89 0.80 -3.39
C LEU A 145 0.81 -0.13 -3.95
N THR A 146 0.10 -0.86 -3.08
CA THR A 146 -1.02 -1.71 -3.48
C THR A 146 -2.14 -0.89 -4.12
N SER A 147 -2.38 0.32 -3.61
CA SER A 147 -3.36 1.25 -4.19
C SER A 147 -2.90 1.79 -5.54
N LEU A 148 -1.62 2.14 -5.67
CA LEU A 148 -1.06 2.62 -6.93
C LEU A 148 -1.03 1.54 -8.02
N ASP A 149 -0.79 0.28 -7.64
CA ASP A 149 -0.85 -0.84 -8.58
C ASP A 149 -2.26 -1.03 -9.15
N ALA A 150 -3.29 -0.98 -8.28
CA ALA A 150 -4.68 -1.03 -8.72
C ALA A 150 -5.03 0.14 -9.67
N VAL A 151 -4.58 1.36 -9.34
CA VAL A 151 -4.79 2.54 -10.22
C VAL A 151 -4.04 2.37 -11.54
N SER A 152 -2.80 1.87 -11.51
CA SER A 152 -2.00 1.60 -12.71
C SER A 152 -2.70 0.60 -13.64
N MET A 153 -3.17 -0.52 -13.10
CA MET A 153 -3.89 -1.56 -13.83
C MET A 153 -5.14 -0.99 -14.51
N LEU A 154 -5.94 -0.21 -13.78
CA LEU A 154 -7.13 0.44 -14.31
C LEU A 154 -6.78 1.51 -15.36
N ALA A 155 -5.73 2.30 -15.14
CA ALA A 155 -5.30 3.35 -16.05
C ALA A 155 -4.76 2.79 -17.39
N GLN A 156 -4.14 1.62 -17.37
CA GLN A 156 -3.61 0.95 -18.57
C GLN A 156 -4.71 0.48 -19.54
N VAL A 157 -5.82 -0.02 -19.01
CA VAL A 157 -6.96 -0.52 -19.83
C VAL A 157 -8.09 0.49 -19.99
N GLY A 158 -8.06 1.56 -19.19
CA GLY A 158 -8.98 2.69 -19.30
C GLY A 158 -8.73 3.56 -20.53
N GLY A 159 -9.57 4.57 -20.71
CA GLY A 159 -9.48 5.58 -21.76
C GLY A 159 -10.78 5.74 -22.55
N ASP A 160 -11.31 4.66 -23.10
CA ASP A 160 -12.50 4.68 -23.96
C ASP A 160 -13.81 4.57 -23.16
N LEU A 161 -13.88 3.69 -22.17
CA LEU A 161 -15.09 3.47 -21.36
C LEU A 161 -15.05 4.17 -20.01
N PHE A 162 -13.90 4.20 -19.37
CA PHE A 162 -13.70 4.87 -18.09
C PHE A 162 -12.31 5.48 -18.00
N GLN A 163 -12.13 6.44 -17.11
CA GLN A 163 -10.84 7.04 -16.78
C GLN A 163 -10.74 7.22 -15.28
N ILE A 164 -9.51 7.14 -14.76
CA ILE A 164 -9.19 7.58 -13.41
C ILE A 164 -8.46 8.91 -13.56
N GLU A 165 -8.97 9.94 -12.91
CA GLU A 165 -8.42 11.28 -12.95
C GLU A 165 -8.24 11.84 -11.55
N TYR A 166 -7.54 12.96 -11.43
CA TYR A 166 -7.66 13.74 -10.20
C TYR A 166 -9.05 14.40 -10.16
N PRO A 167 -9.65 14.52 -8.97
CA PRO A 167 -10.91 15.23 -8.84
C PRO A 167 -10.75 16.69 -9.23
N ALA A 168 -11.84 17.30 -9.72
CA ALA A 168 -11.86 18.73 -10.06
C ALA A 168 -11.56 19.65 -8.85
N SER A 169 -11.80 19.17 -7.63
CA SER A 169 -11.33 19.77 -6.38
C SER A 169 -11.10 18.68 -5.33
N PHE A 170 -10.04 18.83 -4.54
CA PHE A 170 -9.76 17.98 -3.38
C PHE A 170 -10.60 18.34 -2.14
N ASP A 171 -11.44 19.37 -2.21
CA ASP A 171 -12.31 19.81 -1.10
C ASP A 171 -13.35 18.75 -0.68
N THR A 172 -13.63 17.76 -1.54
CA THR A 172 -14.53 16.63 -1.26
C THR A 172 -13.86 15.54 -0.42
N GLY A 173 -12.54 15.62 -0.24
CA GLY A 173 -11.70 14.58 0.34
C GLY A 173 -11.38 13.45 -0.63
N GLU A 174 -11.91 13.47 -1.86
CA GLU A 174 -11.56 12.53 -2.92
C GLU A 174 -10.12 12.74 -3.37
N VAL A 175 -9.50 11.63 -3.75
CA VAL A 175 -8.08 11.58 -4.10
C VAL A 175 -7.90 11.23 -5.57
N TYR A 176 -8.73 10.29 -6.04
CA TYR A 176 -8.94 9.99 -7.45
C TYR A 176 -10.43 9.94 -7.73
N GLU A 177 -10.83 10.42 -8.90
CA GLU A 177 -12.19 10.34 -9.42
C GLU A 177 -12.25 9.25 -10.49
N PHE A 178 -13.20 8.34 -10.36
CA PHE A 178 -13.50 7.35 -11.39
C PHE A 178 -14.60 7.89 -12.29
N VAL A 179 -14.27 8.12 -13.57
CA VAL A 179 -15.19 8.73 -14.53
C VAL A 179 -15.58 7.72 -15.59
N LEU A 180 -16.87 7.42 -15.71
CA LEU A 180 -17.38 6.74 -16.89
C LEU A 180 -17.50 7.69 -18.07
N ASN A 181 -16.86 7.34 -19.18
CA ASN A 181 -16.99 8.01 -20.47
C ASN A 181 -18.23 7.53 -21.25
N LEU A 182 -19.30 7.20 -20.53
CA LEU A 182 -20.53 6.65 -21.07
C LEU A 182 -21.73 7.24 -20.33
N ASP A 183 -22.71 7.73 -21.09
CA ASP A 183 -24.01 8.09 -20.53
C ASP A 183 -24.80 6.80 -20.22
N THR A 184 -24.79 6.40 -18.95
CA THR A 184 -25.46 5.20 -18.45
C THR A 184 -26.88 5.47 -17.95
N SER A 185 -27.35 6.72 -17.98
CA SER A 185 -28.59 7.16 -17.30
C SER A 185 -29.87 6.44 -17.77
N SER A 186 -29.85 5.87 -18.97
CA SER A 186 -30.98 5.10 -19.54
C SER A 186 -30.68 3.63 -19.81
N MET A 187 -29.49 3.14 -19.45
CA MET A 187 -29.07 1.76 -19.70
C MET A 187 -29.39 0.89 -18.48
N ASP A 188 -29.75 -0.37 -18.72
CA ASP A 188 -29.82 -1.34 -17.64
C ASP A 188 -28.41 -1.86 -17.26
N PRO A 189 -28.22 -2.42 -16.06
CA PRO A 189 -26.89 -2.84 -15.59
C PRO A 189 -26.20 -3.86 -16.51
N ASP A 190 -26.95 -4.77 -17.14
CA ASP A 190 -26.39 -5.78 -18.05
C ASP A 190 -25.92 -5.13 -19.36
N GLU A 191 -26.65 -4.14 -19.87
CA GLU A 191 -26.27 -3.33 -21.03
C GLU A 191 -25.00 -2.52 -20.76
N ILE A 192 -24.84 -1.98 -19.55
CA ILE A 192 -23.63 -1.26 -19.11
C ILE A 192 -22.47 -2.25 -19.04
N LEU A 193 -22.64 -3.39 -18.36
CA LEU A 193 -21.60 -4.41 -18.23
C LEU A 193 -21.12 -4.91 -19.60
N ALA A 194 -22.03 -5.03 -20.57
CA ALA A 194 -21.71 -5.43 -21.93
C ALA A 194 -20.82 -4.43 -22.68
N ARG A 195 -20.73 -3.17 -22.23
CA ARG A 195 -19.81 -2.15 -22.80
C ARG A 195 -18.37 -2.35 -22.37
N PHE A 196 -18.14 -2.91 -21.19
CA PHE A 196 -16.78 -3.22 -20.73
C PHE A 196 -16.14 -4.26 -21.63
N GLY A 197 -14.92 -3.97 -22.10
CA GLY A 197 -14.05 -4.95 -22.72
C GLY A 197 -13.64 -6.03 -21.71
N ASP A 198 -13.17 -7.17 -22.20
CA ASP A 198 -12.78 -8.29 -21.34
C ASP A 198 -11.64 -7.94 -20.39
N GLU A 199 -10.64 -7.18 -20.87
CA GLU A 199 -9.50 -6.70 -20.06
C GLU A 199 -9.95 -5.67 -19.01
N GLN A 200 -10.88 -4.79 -19.38
CA GLN A 200 -11.45 -3.79 -18.48
C GLN A 200 -12.27 -4.40 -17.35
N ARG A 201 -13.07 -5.43 -17.66
CA ARG A 201 -13.77 -6.19 -16.62
C ARG A 201 -12.76 -6.82 -15.67
N GLN A 202 -11.73 -7.49 -16.19
CA GLN A 202 -10.75 -8.18 -15.35
C GLN A 202 -10.00 -7.19 -14.45
N ALA A 203 -9.49 -6.08 -15.00
CA ALA A 203 -8.81 -5.05 -14.22
C ALA A 203 -9.69 -4.48 -13.10
N MET A 204 -11.00 -4.33 -13.35
CA MET A 204 -11.94 -3.89 -12.32
C MET A 204 -12.11 -4.93 -11.21
N LEU A 205 -12.24 -6.21 -11.56
CA LEU A 205 -12.33 -7.30 -10.58
C LEU A 205 -11.07 -7.37 -9.70
N ASP A 206 -9.90 -7.26 -10.35
CA ASP A 206 -8.60 -7.35 -9.68
C ASP A 206 -8.35 -6.13 -8.81
N ALA A 207 -8.59 -4.91 -9.32
CA ALA A 207 -8.41 -3.67 -8.56
C ALA A 207 -9.28 -3.64 -7.29
N VAL A 208 -10.54 -4.07 -7.37
CA VAL A 208 -11.41 -4.14 -6.18
C VAL A 208 -10.86 -5.13 -5.16
N MET A 209 -10.39 -6.30 -5.60
CA MET A 209 -9.81 -7.28 -4.69
C MET A 209 -8.51 -6.77 -4.05
N ILE A 210 -7.66 -6.11 -4.83
CA ILE A 210 -6.38 -5.53 -4.37
C ILE A 210 -6.61 -4.37 -3.38
N LEU A 211 -7.56 -3.48 -3.66
CA LEU A 211 -7.85 -2.32 -2.81
C LEU A 211 -8.60 -2.71 -1.53
N THR A 212 -9.60 -3.57 -1.66
CA THR A 212 -10.62 -3.77 -0.62
C THR A 212 -10.64 -5.18 -0.04
N GLY A 213 -10.03 -6.17 -0.68
CA GLY A 213 -10.21 -7.58 -0.32
C GLY A 213 -11.59 -8.16 -0.68
N GLY A 214 -12.47 -7.33 -1.25
CA GLY A 214 -13.78 -7.71 -1.74
C GLY A 214 -13.70 -8.60 -2.98
N VAL A 215 -14.57 -9.60 -3.04
CA VAL A 215 -14.70 -10.48 -4.21
C VAL A 215 -15.91 -10.03 -5.01
N VAL A 216 -15.64 -9.54 -6.21
CA VAL A 216 -16.64 -9.15 -7.20
C VAL A 216 -16.56 -10.11 -8.38
N SER A 217 -17.70 -10.40 -9.01
CA SER A 217 -17.77 -11.23 -10.21
C SER A 217 -18.52 -10.51 -11.32
N ALA A 218 -18.19 -10.84 -12.57
CA ALA A 218 -18.84 -10.30 -13.75
C ALA A 218 -18.87 -11.35 -14.85
N ALA A 219 -20.04 -11.61 -15.43
CA ALA A 219 -20.21 -12.56 -16.52
C ALA A 219 -19.54 -13.94 -16.27
N GLY A 220 -19.57 -14.42 -15.01
CA GLY A 220 -18.97 -15.69 -14.59
C GLY A 220 -17.45 -15.67 -14.38
N ARG A 221 -16.81 -14.50 -14.47
CA ARG A 221 -15.40 -14.28 -14.11
C ARG A 221 -15.25 -13.79 -12.68
N ARG A 222 -14.08 -14.02 -12.11
CA ARG A 222 -13.66 -13.62 -10.76
C ARG A 222 -12.30 -12.93 -10.84
N PRO A 223 -11.83 -12.27 -9.76
CA PRO A 223 -10.50 -11.71 -9.73
C PRO A 223 -9.44 -12.81 -9.92
N ASP A 224 -8.35 -12.46 -10.57
CA ASP A 224 -7.19 -13.31 -10.89
C ASP A 224 -5.90 -12.58 -10.47
N VAL A 225 -5.71 -12.47 -9.16
CA VAL A 225 -4.61 -11.71 -8.53
C VAL A 225 -3.54 -12.66 -8.00
N ASP A 226 -2.25 -12.31 -8.15
CA ASP A 226 -1.16 -13.04 -7.51
C ASP A 226 -1.18 -12.84 -5.98
N GLY A 227 -1.72 -13.83 -5.26
CA GLY A 227 -1.81 -13.81 -3.80
C GLY A 227 -0.46 -13.87 -3.05
N ASN A 228 0.67 -14.12 -3.73
CA ASN A 228 1.99 -13.98 -3.11
C ASN A 228 2.48 -12.53 -3.11
N LEU A 229 2.08 -11.78 -4.13
CA LEU A 229 2.39 -10.36 -4.29
C LEU A 229 1.40 -9.52 -3.48
N HIS A 230 0.11 -9.64 -3.76
CA HIS A 230 -0.97 -9.00 -3.03
C HIS A 230 -1.45 -9.92 -1.91
N ARG A 231 -0.58 -10.09 -0.90
CA ARG A 231 -0.88 -10.96 0.24
C ARG A 231 -2.12 -10.49 0.98
N ARG A 232 -2.36 -9.18 1.03
CA ARG A 232 -3.50 -8.54 1.69
C ARG A 232 -3.96 -7.33 0.88
N SER A 233 -5.18 -6.87 1.15
CA SER A 233 -5.70 -5.66 0.53
C SER A 233 -5.03 -4.39 1.06
N GLY A 234 -5.07 -3.31 0.26
CA GLY A 234 -4.61 -1.99 0.68
C GLY A 234 -5.32 -1.53 1.96
N LEU A 235 -6.63 -1.74 2.04
CA LEU A 235 -7.42 -1.41 3.22
C LEU A 235 -6.98 -2.20 4.47
N PHE A 236 -6.71 -3.50 4.32
CA PHE A 236 -6.21 -4.32 5.41
C PHE A 236 -4.90 -3.75 5.99
N TYR A 237 -3.96 -3.38 5.11
CA TYR A 237 -2.68 -2.82 5.54
C TYR A 237 -2.86 -1.50 6.31
N LEU A 238 -3.75 -0.61 5.87
CA LEU A 238 -4.06 0.63 6.58
C LEU A 238 -4.68 0.38 7.95
N ASN A 239 -5.64 -0.55 8.04
CA ASN A 239 -6.28 -0.89 9.31
C ASN A 239 -5.27 -1.45 10.31
N LEU A 240 -4.39 -2.35 9.87
CA LEU A 240 -3.34 -2.92 10.72
C LEU A 240 -2.29 -1.87 11.11
N ALA A 241 -1.91 -0.98 10.19
CA ALA A 241 -0.99 0.12 10.49
C ALA A 241 -1.56 1.07 11.56
N ALA A 242 -2.85 1.42 11.45
CA ALA A 242 -3.54 2.27 12.42
C ALA A 242 -3.55 1.62 13.82
N GLU A 243 -3.85 0.32 13.91
CA GLU A 243 -3.83 -0.42 15.18
C GLU A 243 -2.42 -0.38 15.83
N ARG A 244 -1.38 -0.58 15.03
CA ARG A 244 0.02 -0.61 15.50
C ARG A 244 0.53 0.77 15.93
N ILE A 245 0.11 1.84 15.24
CA ILE A 245 0.55 3.22 15.55
C ILE A 245 -0.20 3.86 16.70
N ALA A 246 -1.49 3.53 16.90
CA ALA A 246 -2.26 3.96 18.07
C ALA A 246 -1.59 3.58 19.40
N GLU A 247 -0.72 2.56 19.40
CA GLU A 247 0.07 2.17 20.55
C GLU A 247 1.25 3.13 20.87
N ASN A 248 1.61 4.04 19.95
CA ASN A 248 2.88 4.79 19.99
C ASN A 248 2.80 6.31 19.76
N SER A 249 1.90 6.84 18.92
CA SER A 249 1.83 8.29 18.63
C SER A 249 0.44 8.75 18.13
N ALA A 250 -0.18 9.70 18.85
CA ALA A 250 -1.51 10.22 18.53
C ALA A 250 -1.55 11.06 17.24
N GLU A 251 -0.47 11.77 16.90
CA GLU A 251 -0.41 12.63 15.70
C GLU A 251 -0.37 11.78 14.42
N VAL A 252 0.37 10.66 14.45
CA VAL A 252 0.43 9.71 13.33
C VAL A 252 -0.84 8.84 13.27
N GLU A 253 -1.49 8.58 14.42
CA GLU A 253 -2.80 7.94 14.48
C GLU A 253 -3.87 8.77 13.75
N ASP A 254 -3.92 10.08 13.97
CA ASP A 254 -4.86 10.98 13.30
C ASP A 254 -4.62 10.99 11.78
N ALA A 255 -3.37 11.14 11.33
CA ALA A 255 -3.02 11.16 9.90
C ALA A 255 -3.38 9.84 9.18
N ILE A 256 -3.08 8.69 9.80
CA ILE A 256 -3.42 7.38 9.23
C ILE A 256 -4.92 7.10 9.32
N GLY A 257 -5.59 7.60 10.37
CA GLY A 257 -7.04 7.55 10.50
C GLY A 257 -7.74 8.30 9.37
N GLU A 258 -7.28 9.51 9.07
CA GLU A 258 -7.79 10.31 7.95
C GLU A 258 -7.53 9.64 6.59
N LEU A 259 -6.33 9.07 6.39
CA LEU A 259 -6.02 8.30 5.19
C LEU A 259 -6.91 7.07 5.05
N ARG A 260 -7.08 6.30 6.12
CA ARG A 260 -7.95 5.12 6.16
C ARG A 260 -9.39 5.49 5.83
N ASP A 261 -9.91 6.55 6.43
CA ASP A 261 -11.30 6.98 6.21
C ASP A 261 -11.49 7.49 4.77
N THR A 262 -10.48 8.16 4.21
CA THR A 262 -10.44 8.61 2.81
C THR A 262 -10.43 7.43 1.84
N VAL A 263 -9.57 6.43 2.06
CA VAL A 263 -9.49 5.21 1.22
C VAL A 263 -10.75 4.36 1.35
N ASN A 264 -11.30 4.23 2.56
CA ASN A 264 -12.56 3.52 2.79
C ASN A 264 -13.73 4.16 2.05
N LYS A 265 -13.84 5.49 2.13
CA LYS A 265 -14.95 6.22 1.53
C LYS A 265 -14.84 6.27 0.01
N ASN A 266 -13.71 6.73 -0.52
CA ASN A 266 -13.60 7.11 -1.93
C ASN A 266 -13.15 5.95 -2.83
N LEU A 267 -12.25 5.08 -2.35
CA LEU A 267 -11.70 3.98 -3.15
C LEU A 267 -12.47 2.65 -2.97
N SER A 268 -13.27 2.53 -1.90
CA SER A 268 -13.97 1.27 -1.60
C SER A 268 -15.48 1.39 -1.74
N LEU A 269 -16.13 2.27 -0.99
CA LEU A 269 -17.60 2.36 -0.95
C LEU A 269 -18.22 2.83 -2.27
N GLU A 270 -17.74 3.96 -2.80
CA GLU A 270 -18.31 4.56 -4.01
C GLU A 270 -18.12 3.65 -5.23
N ILE A 271 -16.91 3.12 -5.42
CA ILE A 271 -16.61 2.16 -6.47
C ILE A 271 -17.48 0.89 -6.35
N LEU A 272 -17.65 0.33 -5.16
CA LEU A 272 -18.49 -0.86 -4.97
C LEU A 272 -19.98 -0.61 -5.28
N GLN A 273 -20.51 0.56 -4.90
CA GLN A 273 -21.89 0.94 -5.21
C GLN A 273 -22.09 1.14 -6.72
N GLU A 274 -21.15 1.80 -7.37
CA GLU A 274 -21.16 2.01 -8.81
C GLU A 274 -21.05 0.70 -9.59
N LEU A 275 -20.21 -0.24 -9.15
CA LEU A 275 -20.08 -1.54 -9.78
C LEU A 275 -21.37 -2.35 -9.75
N GLY A 276 -22.11 -2.32 -8.64
CA GLY A 276 -23.43 -2.92 -8.57
C GLY A 276 -24.40 -2.30 -9.58
N ALA A 277 -24.36 -0.98 -9.75
CA ALA A 277 -25.16 -0.27 -10.75
C ALA A 277 -24.74 -0.60 -12.20
N TRP A 278 -23.50 -1.03 -12.42
CA TRP A 278 -22.98 -1.42 -13.73
C TRP A 278 -23.04 -2.92 -13.99
N GLY A 279 -23.76 -3.69 -13.17
CA GLY A 279 -24.05 -5.11 -13.41
C GLY A 279 -23.00 -6.07 -12.85
N PHE A 280 -22.00 -5.58 -12.13
CA PHE A 280 -21.09 -6.45 -11.38
C PHE A 280 -21.80 -7.02 -10.14
N THR A 281 -21.44 -8.25 -9.77
CA THR A 281 -22.02 -8.95 -8.62
C THR A 281 -21.02 -8.97 -7.47
N ILE A 282 -21.38 -8.38 -6.34
CA ILE A 282 -20.60 -8.46 -5.11
C ILE A 282 -20.85 -9.83 -4.46
N GLU A 283 -19.83 -10.67 -4.39
CA GLU A 283 -19.91 -12.03 -3.81
C GLU A 283 -19.60 -12.00 -2.31
N SER A 284 -18.61 -11.18 -1.89
CA SER A 284 -18.24 -10.98 -0.49
C SER A 284 -17.46 -9.68 -0.29
N LEU A 285 -17.59 -9.07 0.89
CA LEU A 285 -16.81 -7.92 1.33
C LEU A 285 -16.21 -8.20 2.72
N PRO A 286 -15.08 -7.57 3.09
CA PRO A 286 -14.63 -7.53 4.48
C PRO A 286 -15.69 -6.87 5.39
N ALA A 287 -15.80 -7.32 6.63
CA ALA A 287 -16.85 -6.87 7.54
C ALA A 287 -16.86 -5.36 7.83
N ASP A 288 -15.69 -4.71 7.80
CA ASP A 288 -15.59 -3.27 7.99
C ASP A 288 -16.37 -2.52 6.90
N LEU A 289 -16.32 -3.01 5.66
CA LEU A 289 -17.08 -2.46 4.53
C LEU A 289 -18.56 -2.88 4.54
N VAL A 290 -18.89 -4.09 5.01
CA VAL A 290 -20.29 -4.54 5.13
C VAL A 290 -21.10 -3.61 6.04
N ASN A 291 -20.56 -3.26 7.21
CA ASN A 291 -21.24 -2.37 8.16
C ASN A 291 -21.45 -0.95 7.61
N LEU A 292 -20.56 -0.51 6.72
CA LEU A 292 -20.60 0.77 6.05
C LEU A 292 -21.64 0.80 4.91
N VAL A 293 -21.81 -0.30 4.17
CA VAL A 293 -22.83 -0.44 3.13
C VAL A 293 -24.24 -0.59 3.72
N ASP A 294 -24.40 -1.38 4.79
CA ASP A 294 -25.71 -1.63 5.44
C ASP A 294 -26.22 -0.44 6.29
N GLY A 295 -25.34 0.53 6.58
CA GLY A 295 -25.63 1.72 7.39
C GLY A 295 -26.16 2.93 6.61
N VAL A 296 -26.28 2.83 5.28
CA VAL A 296 -26.75 3.89 4.36
C VAL A 296 -28.22 3.67 3.98
#